data_AF-A0A2V2SED9-F1
#
_entry.id   AF-A0A2V2SED9-F1
#
_cell.length_a   1.000
_cell.length_b   1.000
_cell.length_c   1.000
_cell.angle_alpha   90.00
_cell.angle_beta   90.00
_cell.angle_gamma   90.00
#
_symmetry.space_group_name_H-M   'P 1'
#
loop_
_entity.id
_entity.type
_entity.pdbx_description
1 polymer ?
#
loop_
_entity_poly.entity_id
_entity_poly.type
_entity_poly.pdbx_seq_one_letter_code
_entity_poly.pdbx_strand_id
1 'polypeptide(L)'
;MRKELFDELLESVKQAVAIERGEMKPSRSFTVNRKNDVAAVRAKLGLSQNKFAALLGISPATLKNWEQGRRRPAGAAKVLLRVASRHPRLVLEAAA
;
A
#
# COMPACT_ATOMS: atom_id res chain seq x y z
N MET A 1 6.18 -34.47 -0.10
CA MET A 1 5.45 -33.42 0.64
C MET A 1 4.81 -34.07 1.87
N ARG A 2 4.82 -33.44 3.05
CA ARG A 2 4.16 -34.02 4.24
C ARG A 2 2.64 -34.06 3.99
N LYS A 3 1.99 -35.19 4.29
CA LYS A 3 0.55 -35.39 4.06
C LYS A 3 -0.29 -34.33 4.78
N GLU A 4 0.08 -34.01 6.02
CA GLU A 4 -0.56 -32.97 6.84
C GLU A 4 -0.57 -31.61 6.15
N LEU A 5 0.55 -31.18 5.56
CA LEU A 5 0.64 -29.91 4.85
C LEU A 5 -0.24 -29.90 3.59
N PHE A 6 -0.34 -31.02 2.89
CA PHE A 6 -1.23 -31.14 1.74
C PHE A 6 -2.70 -31.01 2.15
N ASP A 7 -3.09 -31.67 3.22
CA ASP A 7 -4.46 -31.63 3.74
C ASP A 7 -4.83 -30.22 4.23
N GLU A 8 -3.93 -29.52 4.92
CA GLU A 8 -4.12 -28.11 5.33
C GLU A 8 -4.27 -27.15 4.14
N LEU A 9 -3.48 -27.33 3.09
CA LEU A 9 -3.58 -26.50 1.88
C LEU A 9 -4.87 -26.77 1.11
N LEU A 10 -5.25 -28.05 0.99
CA LEU A 10 -6.52 -28.43 0.34
C LEU A 10 -7.70 -27.82 1.08
N GLU A 11 -7.67 -27.82 2.41
CA GLU A 11 -8.68 -27.20 3.25
C GLU A 11 -8.74 -25.67 3.06
N SER A 12 -7.59 -25.00 3.05
CA SER A 12 -7.51 -23.55 2.78
C SER A 12 -8.10 -23.16 1.42
N VAL A 13 -7.88 -23.97 0.37
CA VAL A 13 -8.47 -23.73 -0.96
C VAL A 13 -9.99 -23.89 -0.95
N LYS A 14 -10.52 -24.91 -0.27
CA LYS A 14 -11.97 -25.09 -0.12
C LYS A 14 -12.61 -23.91 0.61
N GLN A 15 -11.97 -23.44 1.68
CA GLN A 15 -12.40 -22.27 2.43
C GLN A 15 -12.38 -21.01 1.55
N ALA A 16 -11.37 -20.84 0.71
CA ALA A 16 -11.30 -19.72 -0.23
C ALA A 16 -12.51 -19.68 -1.20
N VAL A 17 -12.91 -20.83 -1.76
CA VAL A 17 -14.08 -20.95 -2.64
C VAL A 17 -15.38 -20.65 -1.89
N ALA A 18 -15.54 -21.17 -0.67
CA ALA A 18 -16.73 -20.90 0.15
C ALA A 18 -16.84 -19.41 0.53
N ILE A 19 -15.70 -18.76 0.81
CA ILE A 19 -15.64 -17.31 1.05
C ILE A 19 -16.03 -16.52 -0.20
N GLU A 20 -15.52 -16.90 -1.37
CA GLU A 20 -15.86 -16.25 -2.64
C GLU A 20 -17.35 -16.35 -2.97
N ARG A 21 -17.97 -17.51 -2.67
CA ARG A 21 -19.42 -17.74 -2.83
C ARG A 21 -20.29 -17.08 -1.76
N GLY A 22 -19.68 -16.54 -0.70
CA GLY A 22 -20.41 -15.95 0.43
C GLY A 22 -20.99 -16.96 1.42
N GLU A 23 -20.65 -18.25 1.29
CA GLU A 23 -21.09 -19.34 2.17
C GLU A 23 -20.31 -19.35 3.50
N MET A 24 -19.11 -18.75 3.52
CA MET A 24 -18.24 -18.64 4.69
C MET A 24 -17.72 -17.20 4.86
N LYS A 25 -17.59 -16.72 6.10
CA LYS A 25 -16.94 -15.43 6.39
C LYS A 25 -15.41 -15.59 6.50
N PRO A 26 -14.60 -14.69 5.91
CA PRO A 26 -13.15 -14.69 6.10
C PRO A 26 -12.78 -14.53 7.58
N SER A 27 -11.78 -15.27 8.05
CA SER A 27 -11.25 -15.13 9.43
C SER A 27 -10.67 -13.73 9.69
N ARG A 28 -10.15 -13.09 8.64
CA ARG A 28 -9.68 -11.71 8.63
C ARG A 28 -9.93 -11.11 7.25
N SER A 29 -10.34 -9.84 7.23
CA SER A 29 -10.39 -9.05 6.00
C SER A 29 -9.53 -7.81 6.18
N PHE A 30 -8.84 -7.42 5.11
CA PHE A 30 -8.14 -6.14 5.05
C PHE A 30 -8.81 -5.31 3.97
N THR A 31 -9.36 -4.15 4.35
CA THR A 31 -9.81 -3.19 3.36
C THR A 31 -8.58 -2.49 2.77
N VAL A 32 -8.15 -2.93 1.59
CA VAL A 32 -7.15 -2.18 0.81
C VAL A 32 -7.88 -0.98 0.21
N ASN A 33 -7.78 0.16 0.88
CA ASN A 33 -8.37 1.39 0.37
C ASN A 33 -7.60 1.83 -0.89
N ARG A 34 -8.10 1.43 -2.07
CA ARG A 34 -7.49 1.77 -3.37
C ARG A 34 -7.42 3.28 -3.64
N LYS A 35 -8.20 4.09 -2.92
CA LYS A 35 -8.06 5.55 -2.91
C LYS A 35 -6.96 5.99 -1.94
N ASN A 36 -5.75 5.46 -2.12
CA ASN A 36 -4.61 5.99 -1.40
C ASN A 36 -3.93 7.06 -2.25
N ASP A 37 -4.24 8.32 -1.96
CA ASP A 37 -3.64 9.47 -2.64
C ASP A 37 -2.11 9.40 -2.64
N VAL A 38 -1.48 8.81 -1.62
CA VAL A 38 -0.03 8.70 -1.52
C VAL A 38 0.56 7.80 -2.61
N ALA A 39 0.00 6.61 -2.80
CA ALA A 39 0.50 5.65 -3.79
C ALA A 39 0.26 6.17 -5.22
N ALA A 40 -0.87 6.85 -5.45
CA ALA A 40 -1.19 7.49 -6.72
C ALA A 40 -0.23 8.64 -7.04
N VAL A 41 0.09 9.50 -6.05
CA VAL A 41 1.08 10.56 -6.20
C VAL A 41 2.45 9.97 -6.54
N ARG A 42 2.91 8.96 -5.82
CA ARG A 42 4.19 8.28 -6.13
C ARG A 42 4.21 7.74 -7.56
N ALA A 43 3.16 7.04 -7.98
CA ALA A 43 3.06 6.47 -9.32
C ALA A 43 3.09 7.55 -10.41
N LYS A 44 2.46 8.71 -10.16
CA LYS A 44 2.49 9.87 -11.07
C LYS A 44 3.90 10.43 -11.27
N LEU A 45 4.76 10.34 -10.26
CA LEU A 45 6.18 10.72 -10.35
C LEU A 45 7.07 9.62 -10.95
N GLY A 46 6.55 8.41 -11.21
CA GLY A 46 7.32 7.30 -11.76
C GLY A 46 8.38 6.73 -10.81
N LEU A 47 8.23 6.94 -9.49
CA LEU A 47 9.24 6.58 -8.49
C LEU A 47 8.93 5.25 -7.79
N SER A 48 9.99 4.51 -7.46
CA SER A 48 9.90 3.38 -6.54
C SER A 48 9.61 3.88 -5.11
N GLN A 49 9.14 3.01 -4.22
CA GLN A 49 8.89 3.37 -2.83
C GLN A 49 10.14 3.95 -2.16
N ASN A 50 11.31 3.36 -2.39
CA ASN A 50 12.56 3.86 -1.79
C ASN A 50 12.94 5.25 -2.30
N LYS A 51 12.85 5.49 -3.62
CA LYS A 51 13.16 6.81 -4.20
C LYS A 51 12.18 7.87 -3.73
N PHE A 52 10.89 7.54 -3.65
CA PHE A 52 9.87 8.48 -3.18
C PHE A 52 9.97 8.75 -1.67
N ALA A 53 10.34 7.75 -0.87
CA ALA A 53 10.59 7.94 0.55
C ALA A 53 11.81 8.88 0.78
N ALA A 54 12.89 8.68 0.01
CA ALA A 54 14.05 9.57 0.03
C ALA A 54 13.68 11.01 -0.39
N LEU A 55 12.90 11.16 -1.47
CA LEU A 55 12.38 12.46 -1.94
C LEU A 55 11.64 13.23 -0.83
N LEU A 56 10.86 12.52 -0.01
CA LEU A 56 10.08 13.11 1.08
C LEU A 56 10.85 13.20 2.41
N GLY A 57 12.10 12.73 2.47
CA GLY A 57 12.90 12.70 3.70
C GLY A 57 12.35 11.78 4.78
N ILE A 58 11.69 10.67 4.41
CA ILE A 58 11.10 9.70 5.33
C ILE A 58 11.63 8.28 5.09
N SER A 59 11.45 7.39 6.05
CA SER A 59 11.81 5.98 5.85
C SER A 59 10.85 5.25 4.90
N PRO A 60 11.32 4.23 4.14
CA PRO A 60 10.43 3.39 3.33
C PRO A 60 9.33 2.71 4.15
N ALA A 61 9.59 2.40 5.42
CA ALA A 61 8.60 1.85 6.34
C ALA A 61 7.45 2.85 6.62
N THR A 62 7.77 4.13 6.79
CA THR A 62 6.76 5.20 6.94
C THR A 62 5.90 5.31 5.68
N LEU A 63 6.53 5.36 4.50
CA LEU A 63 5.80 5.39 3.23
C LEU A 63 4.90 4.16 3.06
N LYS A 64 5.41 2.96 3.35
CA LYS A 64 4.63 1.72 3.28
C LYS A 64 3.42 1.74 4.22
N ASN A 65 3.59 2.25 5.45
CA ASN A 65 2.47 2.42 6.38
C ASN A 65 1.42 3.41 5.87
N TRP A 66 1.83 4.46 5.18
CA TRP A 66 0.92 5.40 4.52
C TRP A 66 0.21 4.74 3.35
N GLU A 67 0.93 4.12 2.41
CA GLU A 67 0.37 3.46 1.22
C GLU A 67 -0.58 2.30 1.54
N GLN A 68 -0.36 1.62 2.67
CA GLN A 68 -1.26 0.57 3.16
C GLN A 68 -2.41 1.11 4.02
N GLY A 69 -2.45 2.41 4.30
CA GLY A 69 -3.49 3.03 5.14
C GLY A 69 -3.40 2.73 6.63
N ARG A 70 -2.31 2.08 7.10
CA ARG A 70 -2.06 1.80 8.53
C ARG A 70 -1.83 3.08 9.33
N ARG A 71 -1.24 4.09 8.69
CA ARG A 71 -1.00 5.44 9.24
C ARG A 71 -1.42 6.45 8.17
N ARG A 72 -1.74 7.68 8.58
CA ARG A 72 -2.02 8.78 7.64
C ARG A 72 -0.89 9.82 7.69
N PRO A 73 -0.49 10.43 6.55
CA PRO A 73 0.37 11.61 6.56
C PRO A 73 -0.31 12.72 7.38
N ALA A 74 0.46 13.51 8.11
CA ALA A 74 -0.03 14.62 8.92
C ALA A 74 0.83 15.89 8.71
N GLY A 75 0.29 17.05 9.07
CA GLY A 75 0.99 18.34 8.99
C GLY A 75 1.59 18.62 7.61
N ALA A 76 2.87 18.98 7.59
CA ALA A 76 3.62 19.31 6.38
C ALA A 76 3.60 18.20 5.31
N ALA A 77 3.58 16.93 5.71
CA ALA A 77 3.56 15.81 4.76
C ALA A 77 2.31 15.81 3.86
N LYS A 78 1.13 16.18 4.40
CA LYS A 78 -0.10 16.31 3.57
C LYS A 78 0.04 17.42 2.53
N VAL A 79 0.65 18.54 2.91
CA VAL A 79 0.86 19.68 2.02
C VAL A 79 1.84 19.29 0.92
N LEU A 80 2.98 18.69 1.28
CA LEU A 80 4.01 18.25 0.34
C LEU A 80 3.46 17.22 -0.66
N LEU A 81 2.67 16.24 -0.20
CA LEU A 81 2.01 15.27 -1.09
C LEU A 81 1.05 15.94 -2.07
N ARG A 82 0.34 16.99 -1.64
CA ARG A 82 -0.54 17.77 -2.53
C ARG A 82 0.25 18.59 -3.54
N VAL A 83 1.37 19.17 -3.13
CA VAL A 83 2.31 19.87 -4.03
C VAL A 83 2.88 18.89 -5.06
N ALA A 84 3.37 17.72 -4.63
CA ALA A 84 3.88 16.67 -5.51
C ALA A 84 2.81 16.18 -6.50
N SER A 85 1.54 16.12 -6.08
CA SER A 85 0.43 15.77 -6.95
C SER A 85 0.17 16.82 -8.05
N ARG A 86 0.20 18.11 -7.70
CA ARG A 86 -0.14 19.21 -8.62
C ARG A 86 1.03 19.67 -9.48
N HIS A 87 2.22 19.71 -8.90
CA HIS A 87 3.43 20.25 -9.50
C HIS A 87 4.60 19.26 -9.35
N PRO A 88 4.54 18.09 -10.02
CA PRO A 88 5.54 17.03 -9.84
C PRO A 88 6.96 17.46 -10.23
N ARG A 89 7.11 18.34 -11.22
CA ARG A 89 8.43 18.83 -11.67
C ARG A 89 9.16 19.62 -10.58
N LEU A 90 8.47 20.53 -9.89
CA LEU A 90 9.04 21.35 -8.82
C LEU A 90 9.58 20.50 -7.66
N VAL A 91 8.88 19.42 -7.31
CA VAL A 91 9.31 18.54 -6.21
C VAL A 91 10.54 17.73 -6.61
N LEU A 92 10.63 17.30 -7.87
CA LEU A 92 11.80 16.58 -8.39
C LEU A 92 13.03 17.51 -8.47
N GLU A 93 12.84 18.77 -8.89
CA GLU A 93 13.91 19.78 -8.94
C GLU A 93 14.41 20.15 -7.53
N ALA A 94 13.50 20.34 -6.57
CA ALA A 94 13.87 20.74 -5.21
C ALA A 94 14.60 19.65 -4.40
N ALA A 95 14.54 18.40 -4.86
CA ALA A 95 15.17 17.25 -4.21
C ALA A 95 16.45 16.76 -4.92
N ALA A 96 16.83 17.41 -6.03
CA ALA A 96 18.12 17.21 -6.70
C ALA A 96 19.23 17.95 -5.93
#